data_AF-A0A3P7FWQ1-F1
#
_entry.id   AF-A0A3P7FWQ1-F1
#
_cell.length_a   1.000
_cell.length_b   1.000
_cell.length_c   1.000
_cell.angle_alpha   90.00
_cell.angle_beta   90.00
_cell.angle_gamma   90.00
#
_symmetry.space_group_name_H-M   'P 1'
#
loop_
_entity.id
_entity.type
_entity.pdbx_description
1 polymer ?
#
loop_
_entity_poly.entity_id
_entity_poly.type
_entity_poly.pdbx_seq_one_letter_code
_entity_poly.pdbx_strand_id
1 'polypeptide(L)'
;MPALRDLSFRHCSVILTLNGLIQLASAAPRLYRLDLSQTCNKPFFETDAILALQYFRQLKILIMDGFVIQKTIGKEVPPIRFMQHLETLVLNCPYDTLARILYSLCETNCYLYKLKHISLGVRYSTAKYPELLIWFLVTHRSLCFVHIWNALFATNDQLKRFYTALVSLPKLTELYLESCELCDRIDLSIEVQFLKSITLRGIRWNGLVRSMRYSPDGNH
;
A
#
# COMPACT_ATOMS: atom_id res chain seq x y z
N MET A 1 17.35 -22.64 -7.29
CA MET A 1 17.55 -22.54 -5.82
C MET A 1 16.23 -22.84 -5.11
N PRO A 2 15.79 -24.10 -5.09
CA PRO A 2 14.42 -24.45 -4.67
C PRO A 2 14.10 -24.19 -3.19
N ALA A 3 15.13 -24.04 -2.35
CA ALA A 3 14.99 -23.74 -0.93
C ALA A 3 14.99 -22.24 -0.61
N LEU A 4 15.27 -21.36 -1.57
CA LEU A 4 15.32 -19.91 -1.35
C LEU A 4 13.95 -19.40 -0.88
N ARG A 5 13.93 -18.75 0.28
CA ARG A 5 12.71 -18.23 0.93
C ARG A 5 12.62 -16.72 0.89
N ASP A 6 13.74 -16.03 0.99
CA ASP A 6 13.80 -14.58 1.08
C ASP A 6 14.76 -14.05 0.02
N LEU A 7 14.30 -13.04 -0.71
CA LEU A 7 15.10 -12.38 -1.74
C LEU A 7 14.81 -10.88 -1.72
N SER A 8 15.88 -10.08 -1.76
CA SER A 8 15.78 -8.62 -1.87
C SER A 8 16.68 -8.13 -3.00
N PHE A 9 16.13 -7.27 -3.84
CA PHE A 9 16.85 -6.52 -4.86
C PHE A 9 17.00 -5.03 -4.51
N ARG A 10 16.61 -4.63 -3.29
CA ARG A 10 16.51 -3.22 -2.87
C ARG A 10 17.75 -2.37 -3.16
N HIS A 11 18.93 -2.96 -3.00
CA HIS A 11 20.23 -2.32 -3.19
C HIS A 11 20.99 -2.87 -4.41
N CYS A 12 20.33 -3.71 -5.21
CA CYS A 12 20.93 -4.34 -6.37
C CYS A 12 20.84 -3.42 -7.58
N SER A 13 21.98 -3.11 -8.18
CA SER A 13 22.05 -2.41 -9.47
C SER A 13 21.77 -3.39 -10.62
N VAL A 14 20.55 -3.94 -10.65
CA VAL A 14 20.12 -4.90 -11.67
C VAL A 14 18.97 -4.34 -12.51
N ILE A 15 18.91 -4.79 -13.76
CA ILE A 15 17.77 -4.60 -14.65
C ILE A 15 16.92 -5.86 -14.56
N LEU A 16 15.69 -5.70 -14.10
CA LEU A 16 14.70 -6.74 -14.00
C LEU A 16 13.92 -6.77 -15.31
N THR A 17 14.10 -7.85 -16.06
CA THR A 17 13.37 -8.12 -17.31
C THR A 17 12.21 -9.07 -17.02
N LEU A 18 11.19 -9.07 -17.88
CA LEU A 18 10.05 -10.01 -17.77
C LEU A 18 10.55 -11.47 -17.72
N ASN A 19 11.42 -11.84 -18.66
CA ASN A 19 11.96 -13.20 -18.74
C ASN A 19 12.83 -13.54 -17.51
N GLY A 20 13.65 -12.60 -17.04
CA GLY A 20 14.50 -12.81 -15.86
C GLY A 20 13.68 -13.10 -14.60
N LEU A 21 12.58 -12.37 -14.39
CA LEU A 21 11.68 -12.60 -13.26
C LEU A 21 10.88 -13.90 -13.40
N ILE A 22 10.45 -14.28 -14.61
CA ILE A 22 9.80 -15.59 -14.85
C ILE A 22 10.75 -16.75 -14.54
N GLN A 23 12.00 -16.65 -15.01
CA GLN A 23 13.03 -17.65 -14.73
C GLN A 23 13.31 -17.72 -13.23
N LEU A 24 13.39 -16.58 -12.54
CA LEU A 24 13.56 -16.52 -11.10
C LEU A 24 12.40 -17.19 -10.35
N ALA A 25 11.15 -16.91 -10.72
CA ALA A 25 9.97 -17.55 -10.13
C ALA A 25 10.00 -19.08 -10.32
N SER A 26 10.51 -19.54 -11.47
CA SER A 26 10.67 -20.97 -11.78
C SER A 26 11.81 -21.61 -10.98
N ALA A 27 12.90 -20.87 -10.77
CA ALA A 27 14.08 -21.35 -10.03
C ALA A 27 13.93 -21.29 -8.50
N ALA A 28 13.02 -20.46 -7.99
CA ALA A 28 12.72 -20.28 -6.57
C ALA A 28 11.20 -20.40 -6.29
N PRO A 29 10.58 -21.57 -6.52
CA PRO A 29 9.12 -21.76 -6.42
C PRO A 29 8.57 -21.64 -4.99
N ARG A 30 9.44 -21.71 -3.97
CA ARG A 30 9.10 -21.60 -2.55
C ARG A 30 9.42 -20.22 -1.96
N LEU A 31 9.68 -19.22 -2.82
CA LEU A 31 9.98 -17.88 -2.38
C LEU A 31 8.81 -17.34 -1.56
N TYR A 32 9.09 -17.00 -0.31
CA TYR A 32 8.14 -16.54 0.70
C TYR A 32 8.09 -15.01 0.74
N ARG A 33 9.26 -14.35 0.66
CA ARG A 33 9.42 -12.91 0.70
C ARG A 33 10.22 -12.43 -0.51
N LEU A 34 9.70 -11.38 -1.15
CA LEU A 34 10.35 -10.71 -2.27
C LEU A 34 10.30 -9.19 -2.01
N ASP A 35 11.47 -8.59 -1.93
CA ASP A 35 11.64 -7.15 -1.76
C ASP A 35 12.24 -6.56 -3.05
N LEU A 36 11.43 -5.77 -3.73
CA LEU A 36 11.76 -5.07 -4.97
C LEU A 36 11.74 -3.55 -4.77
N SER A 37 11.97 -3.09 -3.54
CA SER A 37 11.99 -1.66 -3.24
C SER A 37 13.01 -0.93 -4.11
N GLN A 38 12.64 0.19 -4.72
CA GLN A 38 13.53 1.02 -5.51
C GLN A 38 14.18 2.11 -4.66
N THR A 39 15.51 2.05 -4.54
CA THR A 39 16.34 3.14 -4.00
C THR A 39 17.12 3.77 -5.15
N CYS A 40 17.03 5.09 -5.31
CA CYS A 40 17.71 5.82 -6.40
C CYS A 40 17.47 5.20 -7.81
N ASN A 41 16.21 4.86 -8.13
CA ASN A 41 15.79 4.20 -9.38
C ASN A 41 16.36 2.78 -9.60
N LYS A 42 16.85 2.10 -8.55
CA LYS A 42 17.37 0.72 -8.59
C LYS A 42 16.63 -0.17 -7.58
N PRO A 43 16.24 -1.41 -7.93
CA PRO A 43 16.45 -2.07 -9.21
C PRO A 43 15.62 -1.43 -10.32
N PHE A 44 16.07 -1.50 -11.58
CA PHE A 44 15.31 -0.95 -12.70
C PHE A 44 14.38 -2.02 -13.27
N PHE A 45 13.13 -1.67 -13.58
CA PHE A 45 12.20 -2.55 -14.27
C PHE A 45 12.15 -2.19 -15.74
N GLU A 46 12.46 -3.16 -16.61
CA GLU A 46 12.10 -3.03 -18.02
C GLU A 46 10.58 -3.02 -18.19
N THR A 47 10.15 -2.57 -19.38
CA THR A 47 8.74 -2.60 -19.77
C THR A 47 8.14 -3.97 -19.52
N ASP A 48 6.95 -3.98 -18.93
CA ASP A 48 6.18 -5.18 -18.57
C ASP A 48 6.84 -6.15 -17.57
N ALA A 49 8.08 -5.92 -17.11
CA ALA A 49 8.78 -6.83 -16.21
C ALA A 49 7.97 -7.11 -14.93
N ILE A 50 7.24 -6.11 -14.45
CA ILE A 50 6.41 -6.24 -13.25
C ILE A 50 5.26 -7.25 -13.40
N LEU A 51 4.83 -7.54 -14.63
CA LEU A 51 3.80 -8.54 -14.90
C LEU A 51 4.27 -9.96 -14.56
N ALA A 52 5.59 -10.19 -14.46
CA ALA A 52 6.14 -11.46 -14.00
C ALA A 52 5.80 -11.79 -12.53
N LEU A 53 5.34 -10.81 -11.73
CA LEU A 53 4.95 -11.07 -10.34
C LEU A 53 3.86 -12.14 -10.20
N GLN A 54 3.02 -12.33 -11.23
CA GLN A 54 1.97 -13.35 -11.23
C GLN A 54 2.50 -14.79 -11.15
N TYR A 55 3.79 -15.02 -11.49
CA TYR A 55 4.40 -16.36 -11.46
C TYR A 55 4.91 -16.75 -10.07
N PHE A 56 5.01 -15.83 -9.11
CA PHE A 56 5.43 -16.13 -7.73
C PHE A 56 4.25 -16.65 -6.88
N ARG A 57 3.79 -17.87 -7.18
CA ARG A 57 2.54 -18.44 -6.65
C ARG A 57 2.51 -18.64 -5.12
N GLN A 58 3.66 -18.81 -4.47
CA GLN A 58 3.75 -19.02 -3.02
C GLN A 58 4.13 -17.77 -2.22
N LEU A 59 4.29 -16.62 -2.91
CA LEU A 59 4.74 -15.40 -2.25
C LEU A 59 3.74 -14.93 -1.21
N LYS A 60 4.25 -14.65 -0.02
CA LYS A 60 3.46 -14.16 1.11
C LYS A 60 3.76 -12.71 1.47
N ILE A 61 4.99 -12.26 1.24
CA ILE A 61 5.42 -10.90 1.53
C ILE A 61 5.96 -10.27 0.26
N LEU A 62 5.31 -9.19 -0.18
CA LEU A 62 5.76 -8.35 -1.29
C LEU A 62 6.03 -6.94 -0.76
N ILE A 63 7.23 -6.43 -1.05
CA ILE A 63 7.65 -5.07 -0.72
C ILE A 63 8.11 -4.40 -2.00
N MET A 64 7.55 -3.23 -2.29
CA MET A 64 7.90 -2.44 -3.47
C MET A 64 7.93 -0.94 -3.14
N ASP A 65 8.59 -0.57 -2.05
CA ASP A 65 8.78 0.84 -1.70
C ASP A 65 9.54 1.57 -2.80
N GLY A 66 9.19 2.81 -3.09
CA GLY A 66 9.81 3.59 -4.16
C GLY A 66 9.42 3.19 -5.58
N PHE A 67 8.58 2.16 -5.76
CA PHE A 67 8.15 1.72 -7.09
C PHE A 67 7.39 2.82 -7.85
N VAL A 68 7.71 2.98 -9.14
CA VAL A 68 7.06 3.95 -10.03
C VAL A 68 6.54 3.26 -11.29
N ILE A 69 5.25 3.41 -11.57
CA ILE A 69 4.69 3.00 -12.86
C ILE A 69 5.07 4.05 -13.91
N GLN A 70 5.76 3.64 -14.96
CA GLN A 70 6.14 4.55 -16.03
C GLN A 70 4.87 5.05 -16.76
N LYS A 71 4.79 6.35 -17.05
CA LYS A 71 3.59 6.99 -17.62
C LYS A 71 3.27 6.51 -19.04
N THR A 72 4.24 5.92 -19.73
CA THR A 72 4.23 5.76 -21.18
C THR A 72 3.30 4.66 -21.67
N ILE A 73 2.97 3.64 -20.87
CA ILE A 73 2.08 2.55 -21.31
C ILE A 73 1.21 2.10 -20.13
N GLY A 74 -0.11 2.20 -20.29
CA GLY A 74 -1.13 1.96 -19.25
C GLY A 74 -1.20 0.55 -18.65
N LYS A 75 -0.25 -0.35 -18.95
CA LYS A 75 -0.30 -1.77 -18.56
C LYS A 75 0.66 -2.18 -17.44
N GLU A 76 1.54 -1.30 -16.97
CA GLU A 76 2.56 -1.65 -15.97
C GLU A 76 2.06 -1.60 -14.51
N VAL A 77 0.82 -2.05 -14.26
CA VAL A 77 0.34 -2.20 -12.88
C VAL A 77 0.77 -3.58 -12.36
N PRO A 78 1.43 -3.67 -11.19
CA PRO A 78 1.71 -4.93 -10.52
C PRO A 78 0.48 -5.85 -10.48
N PRO A 79 0.56 -7.09 -10.97
CA PRO A 79 -0.58 -8.00 -11.08
C PRO A 79 -0.94 -8.67 -9.74
N ILE A 80 -1.08 -7.85 -8.69
CA ILE A 80 -1.32 -8.25 -7.30
C ILE A 80 -2.56 -9.14 -7.17
N ARG A 81 -3.57 -8.96 -8.04
CA ARG A 81 -4.79 -9.77 -8.05
C ARG A 81 -4.56 -11.28 -8.22
N PHE A 82 -3.43 -11.69 -8.78
CA PHE A 82 -3.08 -13.11 -8.95
C PHE A 82 -2.29 -13.67 -7.76
N MET A 83 -1.92 -12.85 -6.78
CA MET A 83 -1.10 -13.23 -5.63
C MET A 83 -1.97 -13.72 -4.46
N GLN A 84 -2.68 -14.83 -4.66
CA GLN A 84 -3.69 -15.35 -3.72
C GLN A 84 -3.14 -15.76 -2.34
N HIS A 85 -1.82 -15.90 -2.20
CA HIS A 85 -1.14 -16.26 -0.95
C HIS A 85 -0.55 -15.06 -0.20
N LEU A 86 -0.73 -13.85 -0.72
CA LEU A 86 -0.15 -12.65 -0.15
C LEU A 86 -0.75 -12.36 1.23
N GLU A 87 0.11 -12.27 2.23
CA GLU A 87 -0.21 -11.98 3.63
C GLU A 87 0.25 -10.58 4.05
N THR A 88 1.27 -10.03 3.37
CA THR A 88 1.83 -8.69 3.62
C THR A 88 2.11 -7.96 2.30
N LEU A 89 1.63 -6.72 2.20
CA LEU A 89 1.88 -5.83 1.06
C LEU A 89 2.40 -4.48 1.54
N VAL A 90 3.56 -4.08 1.04
CA VAL A 90 4.20 -2.80 1.37
C VAL A 90 4.45 -1.99 0.09
N LEU A 91 3.80 -0.83 0.01
CA LEU A 91 3.79 0.06 -1.15
C LEU A 91 3.87 1.54 -0.69
N ASN A 92 5.08 2.04 -0.45
CA ASN A 92 5.31 3.47 -0.22
C ASN A 92 5.87 4.11 -1.49
N CYS A 93 5.01 4.76 -2.29
CA CYS A 93 5.34 5.22 -3.64
C CYS A 93 5.53 6.75 -3.72
N PRO A 94 6.36 7.29 -4.62
CA PRO A 94 6.58 8.73 -4.69
C PRO A 94 5.39 9.50 -5.32
N TYR A 95 4.75 8.97 -6.35
CA TYR A 95 3.69 9.67 -7.10
C TYR A 95 2.37 8.88 -7.08
N ASP A 96 1.48 9.16 -8.04
CA ASP A 96 0.19 8.49 -8.27
C ASP A 96 0.27 6.97 -8.56
N THR A 97 1.44 6.36 -8.42
CA THR A 97 1.64 4.92 -8.58
C THR A 97 0.75 4.12 -7.63
N LEU A 98 0.68 4.52 -6.35
CA LEU A 98 -0.17 3.82 -5.40
C LEU A 98 -1.66 3.93 -5.78
N ALA A 99 -2.14 5.11 -6.17
CA ALA A 99 -3.54 5.25 -6.56
C ALA A 99 -3.86 4.45 -7.83
N ARG A 100 -2.94 4.38 -8.81
CA ARG A 100 -3.10 3.51 -9.99
C ARG A 100 -3.19 2.02 -9.61
N ILE A 101 -2.36 1.57 -8.66
CA ILE A 101 -2.42 0.18 -8.14
C ILE A 101 -3.78 -0.07 -7.48
N LEU A 102 -4.18 0.80 -6.55
CA LEU A 102 -5.45 0.65 -5.83
C LEU A 102 -6.65 0.74 -6.77
N TYR A 103 -6.61 1.62 -7.78
CA TYR A 103 -7.64 1.73 -8.80
C TYR A 103 -7.78 0.43 -9.60
N SER A 104 -6.67 -0.19 -10.03
CA SER A 104 -6.72 -1.47 -10.75
C SER A 104 -7.30 -2.59 -9.88
N LEU A 105 -6.98 -2.63 -8.59
CA LEU A 105 -7.58 -3.57 -7.65
C LEU A 105 -9.08 -3.30 -7.46
N CYS A 106 -9.49 -2.04 -7.39
CA CYS A 106 -10.87 -1.62 -7.28
C CYS A 106 -11.68 -2.01 -8.53
N GLU A 107 -11.20 -1.67 -9.72
CA GLU A 107 -11.83 -1.97 -11.01
C GLU A 107 -12.02 -3.47 -11.22
N THR A 108 -11.09 -4.28 -10.73
CA THR A 108 -11.13 -5.74 -10.84
C THR A 108 -11.87 -6.43 -9.70
N ASN A 109 -12.45 -5.67 -8.76
CA ASN A 109 -13.06 -6.17 -7.52
C ASN A 109 -12.16 -7.19 -6.79
N CYS A 110 -10.86 -6.88 -6.73
CA CYS A 110 -9.88 -7.80 -6.18
C CYS A 110 -10.03 -7.93 -4.67
N TYR A 111 -10.12 -9.17 -4.18
CA TYR A 111 -10.15 -9.50 -2.77
C TYR A 111 -9.00 -10.45 -2.37
N LEU A 112 -8.03 -9.92 -1.63
CA LEU A 112 -6.89 -10.68 -1.11
C LEU A 112 -7.22 -11.25 0.27
N TYR A 113 -7.95 -12.36 0.31
CA TYR A 113 -8.49 -12.99 1.54
C TYR A 113 -7.45 -13.39 2.62
N LYS A 114 -6.17 -13.52 2.25
CA LYS A 114 -5.06 -13.81 3.18
C LYS A 114 -4.30 -12.57 3.63
N LEU A 115 -4.59 -11.39 3.07
CA LEU A 115 -3.86 -10.17 3.37
C LEU A 115 -4.15 -9.75 4.81
N LYS A 116 -3.10 -9.69 5.64
CA LYS A 116 -3.19 -9.36 7.06
C LYS A 116 -2.47 -8.06 7.39
N HIS A 117 -1.42 -7.73 6.64
CA HIS A 117 -0.56 -6.59 6.92
C HIS A 117 -0.45 -5.72 5.68
N ILE A 118 -0.67 -4.42 5.87
CA ILE A 118 -0.40 -3.42 4.83
C ILE A 118 0.45 -2.28 5.38
N SER A 119 1.33 -1.77 4.52
CA SER A 119 1.93 -0.44 4.65
C SER A 119 1.75 0.28 3.33
N LEU A 120 0.88 1.28 3.30
CA LEU A 120 0.55 2.03 2.09
C LEU A 120 0.88 3.49 2.31
N GLY A 121 1.62 4.08 1.38
CA GLY A 121 1.94 5.50 1.46
C GLY A 121 2.24 6.12 0.12
N VAL A 122 2.00 7.43 0.03
CA VAL A 122 2.25 8.20 -1.19
C VAL A 122 2.92 9.51 -0.86
N ARG A 123 4.05 9.86 -1.50
CA ARG A 123 4.72 11.15 -1.24
C ARG A 123 3.93 12.34 -1.79
N TYR A 124 3.29 12.18 -2.95
CA TYR A 124 2.40 13.17 -3.55
C TYR A 124 1.00 12.58 -3.79
N SER A 125 0.09 12.82 -2.84
CA SER A 125 -1.27 12.28 -2.87
C SER A 125 -2.13 12.92 -3.97
N THR A 126 -2.88 12.11 -4.71
CA THR A 126 -3.91 12.58 -5.65
C THR A 126 -5.27 12.58 -4.98
N ALA A 127 -6.20 13.41 -5.47
CA ALA A 127 -7.56 13.52 -4.90
C ALA A 127 -8.34 12.19 -4.88
N LYS A 128 -7.97 11.22 -5.73
CA LYS A 128 -8.60 9.90 -5.80
C LYS A 128 -8.08 8.93 -4.74
N TYR A 129 -6.87 9.15 -4.22
CA TYR A 129 -6.20 8.20 -3.32
C TYR A 129 -7.02 7.88 -2.05
N PRO A 130 -7.61 8.86 -1.32
CA PRO A 130 -8.37 8.55 -0.12
C PRO A 130 -9.60 7.67 -0.37
N GLU A 131 -10.33 7.89 -1.47
CA GLU A 131 -11.49 7.06 -1.83
C GLU A 131 -11.08 5.61 -2.12
N LEU A 132 -9.99 5.44 -2.86
CA LEU A 132 -9.43 4.13 -3.16
C LEU A 132 -8.92 3.43 -1.91
N LEU A 133 -8.33 4.18 -0.98
CA LEU A 133 -7.89 3.67 0.31
C LEU A 133 -9.08 3.22 1.18
N ILE A 134 -10.16 4.01 1.24
CA ILE A 134 -11.40 3.65 1.95
C ILE A 134 -11.97 2.35 1.38
N TRP A 135 -12.12 2.27 0.05
CA TRP A 135 -12.56 1.04 -0.62
C TRP A 135 -11.69 -0.16 -0.27
N PHE A 136 -10.36 0.03 -0.30
CA PHE A 136 -9.41 -1.04 -0.02
C PHE A 136 -9.59 -1.59 1.40
N LEU A 137 -9.75 -0.71 2.39
CA LEU A 137 -9.96 -1.08 3.80
C LEU A 137 -11.31 -1.79 4.02
N VAL A 138 -12.38 -1.31 3.39
CA VAL A 138 -13.71 -1.95 3.48
C VAL A 138 -13.67 -3.36 2.88
N THR A 139 -12.97 -3.51 1.75
CA THR A 139 -12.86 -4.77 1.02
C THR A 139 -12.03 -5.81 1.79
N HIS A 140 -10.89 -5.43 2.35
CA HIS A 140 -9.93 -6.37 2.96
C HIS A 140 -10.13 -6.54 4.48
N ARG A 141 -11.25 -7.14 4.88
CA ARG A 141 -11.60 -7.35 6.31
C ARG A 141 -10.66 -8.28 7.09
N SER A 142 -9.74 -8.98 6.41
CA SER A 142 -8.73 -9.84 7.02
C SER A 142 -7.56 -9.07 7.65
N LEU A 143 -7.45 -7.76 7.42
CA LEU A 143 -6.36 -6.94 7.93
C LEU A 143 -6.31 -6.90 9.46
N CYS A 144 -5.12 -7.16 9.99
CA CYS A 144 -4.78 -7.10 11.41
C CYS A 144 -3.80 -5.96 11.74
N PHE A 145 -3.00 -5.57 10.76
CA PHE A 145 -2.02 -4.49 10.85
C PHE A 145 -2.22 -3.53 9.67
N VAL A 146 -2.39 -2.26 9.98
CA VAL A 146 -2.56 -1.20 8.98
C VAL A 146 -1.59 -0.07 9.28
N HIS A 147 -0.70 0.22 8.33
CA HIS A 147 0.13 1.42 8.34
C HIS A 147 -0.20 2.28 7.12
N ILE A 148 -0.67 3.51 7.35
CA ILE A 148 -0.96 4.49 6.32
C ILE A 148 -0.04 5.68 6.52
N TRP A 149 0.67 6.04 5.45
CA TRP A 149 1.60 7.16 5.45
C TRP A 149 1.18 8.23 4.42
N ASN A 150 1.14 9.48 4.87
CA ASN A 150 0.96 10.66 4.03
C ASN A 150 -0.34 10.67 3.20
N ALA A 151 -1.45 10.25 3.82
CA ALA A 151 -2.77 10.36 3.20
C ALA A 151 -3.34 11.76 3.39
N LEU A 152 -3.73 12.42 2.29
CA LEU A 152 -4.34 13.74 2.30
C LEU A 152 -5.84 13.65 1.99
N PHE A 153 -6.67 13.95 2.98
CA PHE A 153 -8.12 13.98 2.89
C PHE A 153 -8.62 15.37 2.51
N ALA A 154 -9.67 15.44 1.69
CA ALA A 154 -10.22 16.71 1.24
C ALA A 154 -11.33 17.25 2.16
N THR A 155 -12.15 16.38 2.75
CA THR A 155 -13.35 16.77 3.51
C THR A 155 -13.52 15.94 4.78
N ASN A 156 -14.23 16.51 5.77
CA ASN A 156 -14.59 15.81 7.00
C ASN A 156 -15.43 14.55 6.73
N ASP A 157 -16.29 14.54 5.71
CA ASP A 157 -17.04 13.34 5.30
C ASP A 157 -16.09 12.20 4.88
N GLN A 158 -15.11 12.52 4.04
CA GLN A 158 -14.13 11.54 3.58
C GLN A 158 -13.30 10.98 4.74
N LEU A 159 -12.86 11.84 5.65
CA LEU A 159 -12.16 11.45 6.88
C LEU A 159 -13.03 10.53 7.75
N LYS A 160 -14.31 10.87 7.95
CA LYS A 160 -15.25 10.06 8.71
C LYS A 160 -15.42 8.66 8.10
N ARG A 161 -15.54 8.56 6.77
CA ARG A 161 -15.63 7.27 6.06
C ARG A 161 -14.35 6.46 6.20
N PHE A 162 -13.18 7.09 6.15
CA PHE A 162 -11.90 6.44 6.40
C PHE A 162 -11.78 5.86 7.81
N TYR A 163 -12.06 6.66 8.84
CA TYR A 163 -12.07 6.19 10.23
C TYR A 163 -13.09 5.08 10.47
N THR A 164 -14.28 5.19 9.86
CA THR A 164 -15.30 4.14 9.92
C THR A 164 -14.79 2.83 9.30
N ALA A 165 -14.10 2.90 8.16
CA ALA A 165 -13.52 1.73 7.51
C ALA A 165 -12.48 1.04 8.40
N LEU A 166 -11.58 1.80 9.03
CA LEU A 166 -10.59 1.28 9.97
C LEU A 166 -11.25 0.59 11.18
N VAL A 167 -12.21 1.26 11.82
CA VAL A 167 -12.92 0.73 12.99
C VAL A 167 -13.74 -0.53 12.63
N SER A 168 -14.17 -0.66 11.38
CA SER A 168 -14.96 -1.80 10.88
C SER A 168 -14.13 -3.05 10.55
N LEU A 169 -12.80 -2.95 10.55
CA LEU A 169 -11.89 -4.09 10.36
C LEU A 169 -11.94 -5.01 11.59
N PRO A 170 -12.53 -6.21 11.50
CA PRO A 170 -12.82 -7.05 12.67
C PRO A 170 -11.56 -7.59 13.36
N LYS A 171 -10.46 -7.74 12.61
CA LYS A 171 -9.21 -8.33 13.10
C LYS A 171 -8.12 -7.29 13.39
N LEU A 172 -8.40 -6.00 13.19
CA LEU A 172 -7.42 -4.93 13.41
C LEU A 172 -6.93 -4.93 14.85
N THR A 173 -5.63 -5.05 15.02
CA THR A 173 -4.91 -5.04 16.30
C THR A 173 -3.87 -3.93 16.37
N GLU A 174 -3.37 -3.48 15.22
CA GLU A 174 -2.33 -2.45 15.11
C GLU A 174 -2.66 -1.46 14.01
N LEU A 175 -2.57 -0.17 14.34
CA LEU A 175 -2.82 0.94 13.43
C LEU A 175 -1.75 2.02 13.55
N TYR A 176 -1.13 2.39 12.44
CA TYR A 176 -0.17 3.49 12.37
C TYR A 176 -0.64 4.48 11.31
N LEU A 177 -0.86 5.72 11.72
CA LEU A 177 -1.23 6.84 10.85
C LEU A 177 -0.12 7.90 10.93
N GLU A 178 0.72 7.96 9.91
CA GLU A 178 1.88 8.85 9.91
C GLU A 178 1.73 9.92 8.83
N SER A 179 1.92 11.19 9.21
CA SER A 179 1.80 12.36 8.31
C SER A 179 0.49 12.43 7.51
N CYS A 180 -0.60 11.85 8.02
CA CYS A 180 -1.91 11.96 7.38
C CYS A 180 -2.55 13.31 7.73
N GLU A 181 -3.14 13.97 6.73
CA GLU A 181 -3.68 15.32 6.88
C GLU A 181 -5.08 15.48 6.27
N LEU A 182 -5.85 16.44 6.79
CA LEU A 182 -7.11 16.92 6.21
C LEU A 182 -6.90 18.36 5.74
N CYS A 183 -7.26 18.68 4.48
CA CYS A 183 -7.15 20.03 3.93
C CYS A 183 -7.95 21.08 4.73
N ASP A 184 -9.04 20.66 5.37
CA ASP A 184 -9.94 21.49 6.17
C ASP A 184 -9.68 21.32 7.68
N ARG A 185 -10.38 22.11 8.49
CA ARG A 185 -10.44 21.94 9.93
C ARG A 185 -11.18 20.63 10.27
N ILE A 186 -10.54 19.79 11.07
CA ILE A 186 -11.14 18.54 11.55
C ILE A 186 -12.26 18.88 12.54
N ASP A 187 -13.44 18.30 12.30
CA ASP A 187 -14.50 18.24 13.30
C ASP A 187 -14.05 17.32 14.45
N LEU A 188 -13.88 17.92 15.63
CA LEU A 188 -13.43 17.24 16.85
C LEU A 188 -14.31 16.02 17.20
N SER A 189 -15.59 16.04 16.84
CA SER A 189 -16.48 14.90 17.09
C SER A 189 -16.05 13.64 16.34
N ILE A 190 -15.46 13.78 15.15
CA ILE A 190 -14.96 12.66 14.33
C ILE A 190 -13.76 11.99 15.02
N GLU A 191 -12.79 12.77 15.48
CA GLU A 191 -11.64 12.26 16.23
C GLU A 191 -12.04 11.61 17.55
N VAL A 192 -12.91 12.26 18.32
CA VAL A 192 -13.38 11.73 19.61
C VAL A 192 -14.08 10.38 19.43
N GLN A 193 -14.96 10.26 18.43
CA GLN A 193 -15.63 8.99 18.13
C GLN A 193 -14.66 7.90 17.67
N PHE A 194 -13.69 8.26 16.83
CA PHE A 194 -12.66 7.34 16.37
C PHE A 194 -11.80 6.83 17.53
N LEU A 195 -11.25 7.74 18.35
CA LEU A 195 -10.43 7.43 19.52
C LEU A 195 -11.17 6.54 20.52
N LYS A 196 -12.44 6.84 20.79
CA LYS A 196 -13.29 6.01 21.65
C LYS A 196 -13.41 4.58 21.09
N SER A 197 -13.62 4.46 19.78
CA SER A 197 -13.82 3.17 19.11
C SER A 197 -12.55 2.31 19.11
N ILE A 198 -11.38 2.89 18.78
CA ILE A 198 -10.11 2.15 18.77
C ILE A 198 -9.67 1.76 20.18
N THR A 199 -9.90 2.63 21.17
CA THR A 199 -9.57 2.36 22.59
C THR A 199 -10.44 1.24 23.16
N LEU A 200 -11.75 1.29 22.92
CA LEU A 200 -12.69 0.25 23.37
C LEU A 200 -12.35 -1.13 22.80
N ARG A 201 -11.80 -1.18 21.58
CA ARG A 201 -11.35 -2.42 20.94
C ARG A 201 -9.95 -2.88 21.34
N GLY A 202 -9.22 -2.10 22.16
CA GLY A 202 -7.85 -2.44 22.57
C GLY A 202 -6.85 -2.43 21.41
N ILE A 203 -7.11 -1.66 20.36
CA ILE A 203 -6.23 -1.55 19.20
C ILE A 203 -4.99 -0.76 19.63
N ARG A 204 -3.79 -1.28 19.35
CA ARG A 204 -2.55 -0.51 19.50
C ARG A 204 -2.47 0.48 18.36
N TRP A 205 -2.38 1.77 18.67
CA TRP A 205 -2.38 2.80 17.64
C TRP A 205 -1.32 3.85 17.86
N ASN A 206 -0.84 4.44 16.76
CA ASN A 206 0.05 5.59 16.77
C ASN A 206 -0.37 6.58 15.68
N GLY A 207 -0.49 7.85 16.07
CA GLY A 207 -0.84 8.95 15.18
C GLY A 207 -2.33 9.08 14.87
N LEU A 208 -2.69 10.22 14.30
CA LEU A 208 -4.03 10.62 13.86
C LEU A 208 -3.88 11.47 12.60
N VAL A 209 -4.96 11.61 11.83
CA VAL A 209 -5.05 12.61 10.77
C VAL A 209 -5.07 13.99 11.43
N ARG A 210 -4.24 14.92 10.94
CA ARG A 210 -4.16 16.29 11.45
C ARG A 210 -4.78 17.27 10.47
N SER A 211 -5.32 18.39 10.93
CA SER A 211 -5.62 19.49 10.01
C SER A 211 -4.31 20.01 9.41
N MET A 212 -4.30 20.15 8.09
CA MET A 212 -3.22 20.79 7.38
C MET A 212 -3.04 22.19 7.94
N ARG A 213 -1.86 22.47 8.49
CA ARG A 213 -1.52 23.82 8.93
C ARG A 213 -1.03 24.58 7.72
N TYR A 214 -1.76 25.61 7.32
CA TYR A 214 -1.22 26.59 6.38
C TYR A 214 0.02 27.22 7.03
N SER A 215 1.21 26.81 6.60
CA SER A 215 2.47 27.46 6.97
C SER A 215 2.87 28.38 5.83
N PRO A 216 2.62 29.69 5.92
CA PRO A 216 3.00 30.64 4.87
C PRO A 216 4.53 30.70 4.65
N ASP A 217 5.32 30.23 5.61
CA ASP A 217 6.80 30.24 5.55
C ASP A 217 7.41 28.98 4.90
N GLY A 218 6.58 28.13 4.29
CA GLY A 218 7.05 27.02 3.47
C GLY A 218 7.61 27.53 2.13
N ASN A 219 8.77 28.18 2.15
CA ASN A 219 9.54 28.48 0.95
C ASN A 219 9.90 27.15 0.26
N HIS A 220 9.16 26.85 -0.81
CA HIS A 220 9.49 25.88 -1.84
C HIS A 220 10.19 26.58 -2.99
#